data_AF-A0A792HS39-F1
#
_entry.id   AF-A0A792HS39-F1
#
_cell.length_a   1.000
_cell.length_b   1.000
_cell.length_c   1.000
_cell.angle_alpha   90.00
_cell.angle_beta   90.00
_cell.angle_gamma   90.00
#
_symmetry.space_group_name_H-M   'P 1'
#
loop_
_entity.id
_entity.type
_entity.pdbx_description
1 polymer ?
#
loop_
_entity_poly.entity_id
_entity_poly.type
_entity_poly.pdbx_seq_one_letter_code
_entity_poly.pdbx_strand_id
1 'polypeptide(L)'
;AMSGKNVLHADSVKHQNDGIALTPEDFGRLPAMLAAPDAVLWDHVHQNLLYITETRDGTAKIAVNAPYGVKRQPDKLDVVINAYRVNKFDIEKAIEGGKLELLEGKL
;
A
#
# COMPACT_ATOMS: atom_id res chain seq x y z
N ALA A 1 1.14 17.64 -17.26
CA ALA A 1 0.91 18.06 -15.86
C ALA A 1 -0.16 17.14 -15.28
N MET A 2 0.20 16.32 -14.28
CA MET A 2 -0.69 15.30 -13.71
C MET A 2 -1.77 15.97 -12.84
N SER A 3 -3.03 15.59 -13.03
CA SER A 3 -4.14 16.07 -12.20
C SER A 3 -4.25 15.19 -10.95
N GLY A 4 -3.99 15.75 -9.77
CA GLY A 4 -3.99 15.07 -8.47
C GLY A 4 -5.36 14.54 -7.98
N LYS A 5 -6.25 14.16 -8.88
CA LYS A 5 -7.63 13.73 -8.56
C LYS A 5 -7.71 12.30 -8.00
N ASN A 6 -6.73 11.44 -8.24
CA ASN A 6 -6.76 10.03 -7.82
C ASN A 6 -5.83 9.70 -6.64
N VAL A 7 -5.03 10.66 -6.16
CA VAL A 7 -4.20 10.52 -4.94
C VAL A 7 -5.05 10.64 -3.65
N LEU A 8 -6.31 11.07 -3.78
CA LEU A 8 -7.18 11.52 -2.68
C LEU A 8 -7.69 10.43 -1.71
N HIS A 9 -7.48 9.13 -1.98
CA HIS A 9 -7.91 8.07 -1.05
C HIS A 9 -6.81 7.57 -0.11
N ALA A 10 -5.54 7.76 -0.47
CA ALA A 10 -4.44 7.36 0.38
C ALA A 10 -4.29 8.31 1.59
N ASP A 11 -4.59 9.60 1.42
CA ASP A 11 -4.64 10.62 2.49
C ASP A 11 -6.06 10.82 3.06
N SER A 12 -6.76 9.73 3.36
CA SER A 12 -8.10 9.86 3.95
C SER A 12 -8.01 10.56 5.32
N VAL A 13 -8.96 11.46 5.62
CA VAL A 13 -9.10 12.14 6.94
C VAL A 13 -9.08 11.12 8.09
N LYS A 14 -9.58 9.90 7.84
CA LYS A 14 -9.51 8.79 8.79
C LYS A 14 -8.07 8.45 9.17
N HIS A 15 -7.15 8.29 8.22
CA HIS A 15 -5.75 7.96 8.52
C HIS A 15 -5.05 9.07 9.29
N GLN A 16 -5.41 10.33 9.03
CA GLN A 16 -4.89 11.48 9.76
C GLN A 16 -5.37 11.46 11.21
N ASN A 17 -6.67 11.22 11.43
CA ASN A 17 -7.27 11.11 12.76
C ASN A 17 -6.71 9.92 13.56
N ASP A 18 -6.43 8.81 12.88
CA ASP A 18 -5.86 7.60 13.48
C ASP A 18 -4.33 7.68 13.67
N GLY A 19 -3.68 8.79 13.24
CA GLY A 19 -2.23 9.00 13.38
C GLY A 19 -1.35 8.16 12.44
N ILE A 20 -1.96 7.46 11.47
CA ILE A 20 -1.31 6.52 10.56
C ILE A 20 -1.13 7.06 9.14
N ALA A 21 -1.54 8.30 8.85
CA ALA A 21 -1.37 8.91 7.54
C ALA A 21 0.11 9.06 7.16
N LEU A 22 0.47 8.66 5.94
CA LEU A 22 1.81 8.87 5.40
C LEU A 22 2.20 10.36 5.45
N THR A 23 3.50 10.64 5.56
CA THR A 23 3.95 12.03 5.48
C THR A 23 3.83 12.55 4.03
N PRO A 24 3.75 13.87 3.80
CA PRO A 24 3.76 14.42 2.45
C PRO A 24 4.99 13.98 1.62
N GLU A 25 6.13 13.77 2.28
CA GLU A 25 7.33 13.23 1.66
C GLU A 25 7.13 11.79 1.18
N ASP A 26 6.58 10.93 2.04
CA ASP A 26 6.27 9.54 1.69
C ASP A 26 5.23 9.47 0.56
N PHE A 27 4.24 10.36 0.57
CA PHE A 27 3.28 10.49 -0.54
C PHE A 27 3.97 10.78 -1.88
N GLY A 28 4.94 11.69 -1.89
CA GLY A 28 5.76 11.99 -3.08
C GLY A 28 6.59 10.79 -3.57
N ARG A 29 6.86 9.82 -2.69
CA ARG A 29 7.66 8.63 -2.97
C ARG A 29 6.82 7.41 -3.37
N LEU A 30 5.49 7.48 -3.37
CA LEU A 30 4.61 6.35 -3.70
C LEU A 30 5.00 5.61 -4.99
N PRO A 31 5.30 6.28 -6.12
CA PRO A 31 5.74 5.59 -7.33
C PRO A 31 7.02 4.77 -7.15
N ALA A 32 7.98 5.29 -6.38
CA ALA A 32 9.24 4.60 -6.11
C ALA A 32 9.04 3.41 -5.17
N MET A 33 8.22 3.56 -4.12
CA MET A 33 7.88 2.48 -3.19
C MET A 33 7.14 1.33 -3.89
N LEU A 34 6.25 1.63 -4.84
CA LEU A 34 5.59 0.61 -5.66
C LEU A 34 6.53 -0.07 -6.66
N ALA A 35 7.54 0.64 -7.15
CA ALA A 35 8.50 0.10 -8.12
C ALA A 35 9.54 -0.82 -7.47
N ALA A 36 9.88 -0.58 -6.20
CA ALA A 36 10.85 -1.35 -5.44
C ALA A 36 10.39 -1.51 -3.98
N PRO A 37 9.35 -2.34 -3.72
CA PRO A 37 8.89 -2.63 -2.37
C PRO A 37 9.87 -3.57 -1.64
N ASP A 38 9.83 -3.57 -0.30
CA ASP A 38 10.56 -4.54 0.51
C ASP A 38 9.87 -5.91 0.51
N ALA A 39 8.53 -5.91 0.47
CA ALA A 39 7.72 -7.10 0.32
C ALA A 39 6.43 -6.85 -0.47
N VAL A 40 5.95 -7.90 -1.13
CA VAL A 40 4.63 -7.95 -1.76
C VAL A 40 3.82 -9.06 -1.11
N LEU A 41 2.62 -8.72 -0.63
CA LEU A 41 1.70 -9.65 0.01
C LEU A 41 0.40 -9.75 -0.79
N TRP A 42 -0.22 -10.92 -0.74
CA TRP A 42 -1.62 -11.10 -1.13
C TRP A 42 -2.52 -11.03 0.09
N ASP A 43 -3.57 -10.20 0.02
CA ASP A 43 -4.63 -10.14 1.02
C ASP A 43 -5.80 -11.05 0.60
N HIS A 44 -5.96 -12.17 1.29
CA HIS A 44 -7.04 -13.14 1.02
C HIS A 44 -8.43 -12.61 1.41
N VAL A 45 -8.50 -11.62 2.30
CA VAL A 45 -9.76 -11.03 2.78
C VAL A 45 -10.29 -10.01 1.79
N HIS A 46 -9.40 -9.15 1.27
CA HIS A 46 -9.77 -8.04 0.40
C HIS A 46 -9.43 -8.26 -1.08
N GLN A 47 -8.77 -9.38 -1.41
CA GLN A 47 -8.38 -9.76 -2.77
C GLN A 47 -7.57 -8.66 -3.49
N ASN A 48 -6.56 -8.15 -2.79
CA ASN A 48 -5.70 -7.09 -3.30
C ASN A 48 -4.23 -7.39 -3.01
N LEU A 49 -3.35 -6.68 -3.71
CA LEU A 49 -1.92 -6.70 -3.44
C LEU A 49 -1.57 -5.64 -2.42
N LEU A 50 -0.74 -6.00 -1.46
CA LEU A 50 -0.16 -5.08 -0.48
C LEU A 50 1.33 -4.96 -0.75
N TYR A 51 1.77 -3.73 -1.03
CA TYR A 51 3.17 -3.38 -1.16
C TYR A 51 3.63 -2.81 0.17
N ILE A 52 4.66 -3.43 0.74
CA ILE A 52 5.23 -3.04 2.03
C ILE A 52 6.57 -2.37 1.78
N THR A 53 6.80 -1.23 2.42
CA THR A 53 8.07 -0.50 2.33
C THR A 53 8.39 0.17 3.66
N GLU A 54 9.63 0.05 4.11
CA GLU A 54 10.14 0.81 5.24
C GLU A 54 10.35 2.28 4.84
N THR A 55 9.76 3.17 5.62
CA THR A 55 9.92 4.61 5.50
C THR A 55 10.69 5.14 6.70
N ARG A 56 11.06 6.43 6.66
CA ARG A 56 11.75 7.08 7.77
C ARG A 56 10.97 7.00 9.08
N ASP A 57 9.64 7.01 8.97
CA ASP A 57 8.71 7.10 10.10
C ASP A 57 7.93 5.79 10.34
N GLY A 58 8.45 4.66 9.83
CA GLY A 58 7.92 3.31 10.04
C GLY A 58 7.50 2.58 8.76
N THR A 59 6.75 1.50 8.90
CA THR A 59 6.36 0.66 7.77
C THR A 59 5.15 1.22 7.04
N ALA A 60 5.28 1.51 5.74
CA ALA A 60 4.18 1.86 4.87
C ALA A 60 3.54 0.61 4.26
N LYS A 61 2.21 0.59 4.24
CA LYS A 61 1.40 -0.39 3.51
C LYS A 61 0.64 0.33 2.40
N ILE A 62 0.82 -0.11 1.17
CA ILE A 62 0.15 0.44 -0.01
C ILE A 62 -0.72 -0.67 -0.60
N ALA A 63 -2.04 -0.53 -0.51
CA ALA A 63 -3.00 -1.47 -1.07
C ALA A 63 -3.33 -1.10 -2.52
N VAL A 64 -3.14 -2.06 -3.41
CA VAL A 64 -3.35 -1.92 -4.85
C VAL A 64 -4.38 -2.93 -5.30
N ASN A 65 -5.43 -2.45 -5.95
CA ASN A 65 -6.49 -3.30 -6.46
C ASN A 65 -5.94 -4.28 -7.50
N ALA A 66 -6.16 -5.57 -7.28
CA ALA A 66 -5.80 -6.62 -8.25
C ALA A 66 -7.05 -7.40 -8.75
N PRO A 67 -8.08 -6.74 -9.31
CA PRO A 67 -9.16 -7.49 -9.94
C PRO A 67 -8.59 -8.37 -11.05
N TYR A 68 -8.92 -9.67 -11.02
CA TYR A 68 -8.84 -10.52 -12.19
C TYR A 68 -9.66 -9.86 -13.31
N GLY A 69 -8.99 -9.26 -14.31
CA GLY A 69 -9.63 -8.61 -15.45
C GLY A 69 -9.40 -7.11 -15.62
N VAL A 70 -8.48 -6.47 -14.87
CA VAL A 70 -8.09 -5.09 -15.17
C VAL A 70 -7.40 -5.04 -16.55
N LYS A 71 -8.13 -4.60 -17.58
CA LYS A 71 -7.56 -4.21 -18.87
C LYS A 71 -6.41 -3.23 -18.60
N ARG A 72 -5.26 -3.41 -19.28
CA ARG A 72 -4.07 -2.54 -19.19
C ARG A 72 -4.49 -1.08 -19.00
N GLN A 73 -4.40 -0.59 -17.76
CA GLN A 73 -4.66 0.82 -17.49
C GLN A 73 -3.38 1.59 -17.81
N PRO A 74 -3.46 2.64 -18.64
CA PRO A 74 -2.32 3.49 -18.89
C PRO A 74 -2.02 4.28 -17.62
N ASP A 75 -0.74 4.25 -17.24
CA ASP A 75 -0.08 5.03 -16.20
C ASP A 75 -0.38 4.71 -14.72
N LYS A 76 0.70 4.24 -14.08
CA LYS A 76 0.82 3.73 -12.71
C LYS A 76 0.53 4.81 -11.66
N LEU A 77 -0.68 4.83 -11.13
CA LEU A 77 -1.06 5.39 -9.80
C LEU A 77 -2.56 5.25 -9.54
N ASP A 78 -3.37 5.16 -10.59
CA ASP A 78 -4.84 5.02 -10.53
C ASP A 78 -5.35 3.71 -9.89
N VAL A 79 -4.43 2.82 -9.50
CA VAL A 79 -4.72 1.52 -8.89
C VAL A 79 -4.48 1.52 -7.37
N VAL A 80 -3.84 2.56 -6.82
CA VAL A 80 -3.62 2.68 -5.37
C VAL A 80 -4.95 2.99 -4.70
N ILE A 81 -5.46 2.04 -3.94
CA ILE A 81 -6.72 2.20 -3.21
C ILE A 81 -6.46 2.99 -1.94
N ASN A 82 -5.41 2.61 -1.21
CA ASN A 82 -5.09 3.14 0.11
C ASN A 82 -3.58 3.06 0.35
N ALA A 83 -3.00 4.03 1.05
CA ALA A 83 -1.63 3.95 1.54
C ALA A 83 -1.53 4.59 2.93
N TYR A 84 -0.97 3.86 3.91
CA TYR A 84 -0.90 4.32 5.30
C TYR A 84 0.18 3.54 6.08
N ARG A 85 0.56 4.04 7.26
CA ARG A 85 1.49 3.36 8.16
C ARG A 85 0.84 2.19 8.88
N VAL A 86 1.58 1.11 9.07
CA VAL A 86 1.12 -0.07 9.80
C VAL A 86 2.19 -0.55 10.78
N ASN A 87 1.77 -1.27 11.81
CA ASN A 87 2.70 -1.98 12.66
C ASN A 87 3.11 -3.29 11.97
N LYS A 88 4.41 -3.51 11.80
CA LYS A 88 4.96 -4.72 11.22
C LYS A 88 4.52 -5.99 11.96
N PHE A 89 4.40 -5.93 13.29
CA PHE A 89 3.92 -7.05 14.10
C PHE A 89 2.51 -7.51 13.70
N ASP A 90 1.62 -6.57 13.34
CA ASP A 90 0.27 -6.91 12.90
C ASP A 90 0.26 -7.61 11.54
N ILE A 91 1.21 -7.26 10.66
CA ILE A 91 1.40 -7.93 9.37
C ILE A 91 1.86 -9.37 9.62
N GLU A 92 2.88 -9.57 10.45
CA GLU A 92 3.42 -10.89 10.78
C GLU A 92 2.33 -11.79 11.38
N LYS A 93 1.52 -11.26 12.31
CA LYS A 93 0.37 -11.97 12.88
C LYS A 93 -0.69 -12.33 11.84
N ALA A 94 -0.94 -11.44 10.88
CA ALA A 94 -1.90 -11.71 9.81
C ALA A 94 -1.40 -12.78 8.82
N ILE A 95 -0.07 -12.88 8.62
CA ILE A 95 0.56 -13.97 7.85
C ILE A 95 0.46 -15.29 8.62
N GLU A 96 0.82 -15.31 9.90
CA GLU A 96 0.68 -16.51 10.76
C GLU A 96 -0.78 -17.01 10.79
N GLY A 97 -1.73 -16.07 10.79
CA GLY A 97 -3.16 -16.36 10.75
C GLY A 97 -3.73 -16.71 9.37
N GLY A 98 -2.90 -16.77 8.31
CA GLY A 98 -3.32 -17.14 6.95
C GLY A 98 -4.19 -16.11 6.23
N LYS A 99 -4.31 -14.88 6.77
CA LYS A 99 -5.05 -13.79 6.12
C LYS A 99 -4.23 -13.11 5.04
N LEU A 100 -2.92 -13.04 5.25
CA LEU A 100 -1.94 -12.52 4.31
C LEU A 100 -0.99 -13.62 3.87
N GLU A 101 -0.53 -13.53 2.63
CA GLU A 101 0.47 -14.44 2.08
C GLU A 101 1.62 -13.63 1.49
N LEU A 102 2.85 -13.96 1.88
CA LEU A 102 4.06 -13.35 1.32
C LEU A 102 4.32 -13.93 -0.07
N LEU A 103 4.22 -13.09 -1.11
CA LEU A 103 4.47 -13.47 -2.49
C LEU A 103 5.93 -13.22 -2.90
N GLU A 104 6.49 -12.09 -2.47
CA GLU A 104 7.85 -11.67 -2.83
C GLU A 104 8.49 -10.85 -1.70
N GLY A 105 9.81 -10.92 -1.60
CA GLY A 105 10.60 -10.09 -0.70
C GLY A 105 10.65 -10.61 0.73
N LYS A 106 10.78 -9.69 1.68
CA LYS A 106 10.87 -10.00 3.11
C LYS A 106 10.31 -8.86 3.95
N LEU A 107 9.73 -9.22 5.09
CA LEU A 107 9.28 -8.26 6.08
C LEU A 107 10.42 -7.87 7.02
#